data_AF-M8C974-F1
#
_entry.id   AF-M8C974-F1
#
_cell.length_a   1.000
_cell.length_b   1.000
_cell.length_c   1.000
_cell.angle_alpha   90.00
_cell.angle_beta   90.00
_cell.angle_gamma   90.00
#
_symmetry.space_group_name_H-M   'P 1'
#
loop_
_entity.id
_entity.type
_entity.pdbx_description
1 polymer ?
#
loop_
_entity_poly.entity_id
_entity_poly.type
_entity_poly.pdbx_seq_one_letter_code
_entity_poly.pdbx_strand_id
1 'polypeptide(L)'
;MKRVGTNTAAVKATAGAGDRGEQHKATSKTQAQKVALQQALLAFLKAGFEDYKLYRDREDEEEVEEYRRAGKLHTYDPDKEPKKRLARVAKLHPPLEHMAEKIKLYTYYLEEDEDDFRIGLYSLIGDEVRG
;
A
#
# COMPACT_ATOMS: atom_id res chain seq x y z
N MET A 1 -12.22 -62.01 -49.73
CA MET A 1 -11.61 -63.27 -49.24
C MET A 1 -10.92 -62.98 -47.91
N LYS A 2 -10.98 -63.92 -46.96
CA LYS A 2 -10.70 -63.79 -45.51
C LYS A 2 -9.25 -64.13 -45.14
N ARG A 3 -8.77 -63.55 -44.01
CA ARG A 3 -7.73 -63.96 -43.00
C ARG A 3 -6.63 -62.89 -42.84
N VAL A 4 -6.57 -62.11 -41.74
CA VAL A 4 -6.23 -62.41 -40.33
C VAL A 4 -4.81 -62.95 -40.13
N GLY A 5 -3.99 -62.17 -39.40
CA GLY A 5 -2.70 -62.55 -38.84
C GLY A 5 -2.15 -61.48 -37.88
N THR A 6 -2.42 -61.64 -36.58
CA THR A 6 -1.81 -60.99 -35.40
C THR A 6 -0.30 -61.31 -35.30
N ASN A 7 0.63 -60.60 -34.62
CA ASN A 7 0.67 -60.36 -33.17
C ASN A 7 2.04 -59.75 -32.74
N THR A 8 2.07 -59.06 -31.56
CA THR A 8 3.20 -58.85 -30.60
C THR A 8 4.40 -57.97 -31.06
N ALA A 9 5.02 -57.07 -30.29
CA ALA A 9 5.18 -56.91 -28.85
C ALA A 9 5.53 -55.45 -28.47
N ALA A 10 5.20 -55.06 -27.23
CA ALA A 10 5.58 -53.80 -26.62
C ALA A 10 7.08 -53.77 -26.26
N VAL A 11 7.74 -52.61 -26.46
CA VAL A 11 8.89 -52.21 -25.63
C VAL A 11 8.71 -50.74 -25.25
N LYS A 12 8.45 -50.55 -23.96
CA LYS A 12 8.43 -49.30 -23.23
C LYS A 12 9.89 -48.94 -22.93
N ALA A 13 10.35 -47.78 -23.38
CA ALA A 13 11.62 -47.20 -22.93
C ALA A 13 11.34 -45.82 -22.32
N THR A 14 11.34 -45.81 -20.99
CA THR A 14 11.38 -44.63 -20.13
C THR A 14 12.84 -44.18 -19.95
N ALA A 15 13.14 -42.92 -20.25
CA ALA A 15 14.29 -42.17 -19.71
C ALA A 15 13.93 -40.67 -19.84
N GLY A 16 13.46 -40.03 -18.77
CA GLY A 16 14.32 -39.23 -17.87
C GLY A 16 14.64 -37.87 -18.54
N ALA A 17 13.79 -36.84 -18.47
CA ALA A 17 13.53 -35.95 -17.33
C ALA A 17 14.81 -35.29 -16.75
N GLY A 18 14.93 -33.98 -16.99
CA GLY A 18 15.94 -33.07 -16.41
C GLY A 18 16.88 -32.52 -17.50
N ASP A 19 17.12 -31.23 -17.66
CA ASP A 19 16.68 -30.04 -16.95
C ASP A 19 17.04 -28.88 -17.88
N ARG A 20 16.03 -28.24 -18.48
CA ARG A 20 16.21 -27.04 -19.29
C ARG A 20 14.95 -26.21 -19.19
N GLY A 21 14.69 -25.76 -17.97
CA GLY A 21 13.38 -25.23 -17.60
C GLY A 21 13.40 -24.06 -16.62
N GLU A 22 14.51 -23.34 -16.43
CA GLU A 22 14.42 -21.99 -15.86
C GLU A 22 13.97 -21.00 -16.93
N GLN A 23 12.73 -21.19 -17.40
CA GLN A 23 11.99 -20.11 -18.04
C GLN A 23 11.55 -19.17 -16.94
N HIS A 24 12.21 -18.00 -16.88
CA HIS A 24 11.74 -16.81 -16.21
C HIS A 24 10.24 -16.60 -16.49
N LYS A 25 9.39 -17.00 -15.54
CA LYS A 25 7.95 -16.83 -15.64
C LYS A 25 7.60 -15.39 -15.29
N ALA A 26 7.90 -14.47 -16.21
CA ALA A 26 7.23 -13.18 -16.24
C ALA A 26 5.77 -13.45 -16.60
N THR A 27 4.92 -13.65 -15.59
CA THR A 27 3.48 -13.78 -15.78
C THR A 27 2.97 -12.51 -16.43
N SER A 28 2.60 -12.58 -17.71
CA SER A 28 2.00 -11.46 -18.42
C SER A 28 0.63 -11.17 -17.81
N LYS A 29 0.43 -9.95 -17.30
CA LYS A 29 -0.85 -9.50 -16.76
C LYS A 29 -1.92 -9.58 -17.85
N THR A 30 -3.11 -10.09 -17.51
CA THR A 30 -4.25 -10.10 -18.43
C THR A 30 -4.73 -8.67 -18.72
N GLN A 31 -5.44 -8.46 -19.83
CA GLN A 31 -5.96 -7.13 -20.18
C GLN A 31 -6.88 -6.57 -19.09
N ALA A 32 -7.73 -7.40 -18.49
CA ALA A 32 -8.59 -7.01 -17.38
C ALA A 32 -7.78 -6.54 -16.15
N GLN A 33 -6.70 -7.24 -15.79
CA GLN A 33 -5.81 -6.83 -14.70
C GLN A 33 -5.12 -5.49 -15.00
N LYS A 34 -4.69 -5.26 -16.25
CA LYS A 34 -4.09 -3.98 -16.66
C LYS A 34 -5.09 -2.83 -16.52
N VAL A 35 -6.34 -3.03 -16.94
CA VAL A 35 -7.41 -2.03 -16.79
C VAL A 35 -7.70 -1.75 -15.32
N ALA A 36 -7.82 -2.78 -14.49
CA ALA A 36 -8.06 -2.62 -13.05
C ALA A 36 -6.91 -1.84 -12.36
N LEU A 37 -5.65 -2.13 -12.72
CA LEU A 37 -4.50 -1.39 -12.21
C LEU A 37 -4.52 0.09 -12.64
N GLN A 38 -4.91 0.38 -13.87
CA GLN A 38 -5.04 1.76 -14.36
C GLN A 38 -6.17 2.50 -13.65
N GLN A 39 -7.31 1.84 -13.42
CA GLN A 39 -8.44 2.42 -12.68
C GLN A 39 -8.07 2.71 -11.22
N ALA A 40 -7.39 1.78 -10.55
CA ALA A 40 -6.90 1.99 -9.18
C ALA A 40 -5.90 3.16 -9.10
N LEU A 41 -4.95 3.23 -10.04
CA LEU A 41 -4.01 4.34 -10.11
C LEU A 41 -4.72 5.69 -10.33
N LEU A 42 -5.67 5.74 -11.26
CA LEU A 42 -6.44 6.96 -11.52
C LEU A 42 -7.26 7.39 -10.31
N ALA A 43 -7.90 6.45 -9.61
CA ALA A 43 -8.65 6.73 -8.40
C ALA A 43 -7.75 7.32 -7.30
N PHE A 44 -6.59 6.73 -7.07
CA PHE A 44 -5.63 7.23 -6.09
C PHE A 44 -5.11 8.63 -6.45
N LEU A 45 -4.67 8.84 -7.69
CA LEU A 45 -4.16 10.15 -8.13
C LEU A 45 -5.23 11.23 -8.08
N LYS A 46 -6.46 10.91 -8.47
CA LYS A 46 -7.58 11.84 -8.42
C LYS A 46 -7.89 12.25 -6.98
N ALA A 47 -8.04 11.27 -6.08
CA ALA A 47 -8.30 11.54 -4.67
C ALA A 47 -7.17 12.35 -4.02
N GLY A 48 -5.91 12.01 -4.30
CA GLY A 48 -4.76 12.75 -3.77
C GLY A 48 -4.70 14.19 -4.28
N PHE A 49 -5.06 14.43 -5.53
CA PHE A 49 -5.09 15.78 -6.10
C PHE A 49 -6.27 16.62 -5.60
N GLU A 50 -7.44 16.02 -5.43
CA GLU A 50 -8.60 16.67 -4.82
C GLU A 50 -8.32 17.05 -3.37
N ASP A 51 -7.73 16.14 -2.59
CA ASP A 51 -7.31 16.40 -1.22
C ASP A 51 -6.26 17.52 -1.13
N TYR A 52 -5.22 17.48 -2.00
CA TYR A 52 -4.19 18.52 -2.04
C TYR A 52 -4.76 19.89 -2.42
N LYS A 53 -5.73 19.96 -3.34
CA LYS A 53 -6.41 21.22 -3.67
C LYS A 53 -7.14 21.79 -2.47
N LEU A 54 -7.90 20.96 -1.76
CA LEU A 54 -8.62 21.39 -0.56
C LEU A 54 -7.66 21.90 0.52
N TYR A 55 -6.52 21.25 0.69
CA TYR A 55 -5.47 21.69 1.60
C TYR A 55 -4.83 23.01 1.16
N ARG A 56 -4.42 23.12 -0.11
CA ARG A 56 -3.79 24.34 -0.65
C ARG A 56 -4.72 25.55 -0.62
N ASP A 57 -6.00 25.33 -0.87
CA ASP A 57 -7.00 26.40 -0.89
C ASP A 57 -7.48 26.79 0.52
N ARG A 58 -7.09 26.02 1.55
CA ARG A 58 -7.33 26.32 2.98
C ARG A 58 -6.21 27.22 3.51
N GLU A 59 -6.56 28.16 4.38
CA GLU A 59 -5.58 29.02 5.04
C GLU A 59 -4.83 28.25 6.14
N ASP A 60 -3.52 28.48 6.28
CA ASP A 60 -2.68 27.80 7.29
C ASP A 60 -3.23 27.98 8.71
N GLU A 61 -3.84 29.14 9.02
CA GLU A 61 -4.47 29.42 10.31
C GLU A 61 -5.68 28.51 10.60
N GLU A 62 -6.46 28.15 9.58
CA GLU A 62 -7.61 27.25 9.75
C GLU A 62 -7.16 25.82 10.08
N GLU A 63 -6.09 25.35 9.46
CA GLU A 63 -5.48 24.03 9.73
C GLU A 63 -4.90 24.01 11.16
N VAL A 64 -4.15 25.05 11.54
CA VAL A 64 -3.61 25.21 12.90
C VAL A 64 -4.73 25.23 13.95
N GLU A 65 -5.83 25.93 13.68
CA GLU A 65 -6.99 25.98 14.57
C GLU A 65 -7.73 24.63 14.66
N GLU A 66 -7.77 23.84 13.59
CA GLU A 66 -8.27 22.46 13.62
C GLU A 66 -7.43 21.59 14.56
N TYR A 67 -6.10 21.67 14.45
CA TYR A 67 -5.19 20.95 15.35
C TYR A 67 -5.28 21.45 16.80
N ARG A 68 -5.45 22.76 17.02
CA ARG A 68 -5.68 23.34 18.35
C ARG A 68 -6.98 22.82 18.97
N ARG A 69 -8.08 22.84 18.22
CA ARG A 69 -9.38 22.30 18.67
C ARG A 69 -9.33 20.80 18.97
N ALA A 70 -8.51 20.05 18.22
CA ALA A 70 -8.28 18.63 18.47
C ALA A 70 -7.34 18.34 19.66
N GLY A 71 -6.74 19.36 20.28
CA GLY A 71 -5.73 19.19 21.33
C GLY A 71 -4.40 18.61 20.80
N LYS A 72 -4.18 18.64 19.49
CA LYS A 72 -3.04 18.03 18.78
C LYS A 72 -2.09 19.06 18.18
N LEU A 73 -2.18 20.32 18.59
CA LEU A 73 -1.32 21.38 18.04
C LEU A 73 0.18 21.07 18.16
N HIS A 74 0.58 20.31 19.18
CA HIS A 74 1.97 19.88 19.38
C HIS A 74 2.48 18.89 18.31
N THR A 75 1.59 18.21 17.58
CA THR A 75 1.94 17.28 16.49
C THR A 75 1.80 17.91 15.11
N TYR A 76 1.36 19.17 15.04
CA TYR A 76 1.22 19.88 13.77
C TYR A 76 2.61 20.23 13.21
N ASP A 77 2.88 19.75 12.00
CA ASP A 77 4.11 20.04 11.27
C ASP A 77 3.76 20.27 9.79
N PRO A 78 3.83 21.52 9.28
CA PRO A 78 3.43 21.85 7.92
C PRO A 78 4.26 21.10 6.86
N ASP A 79 5.51 20.70 7.15
CA ASP A 79 6.35 19.94 6.22
C ASP A 79 5.96 18.45 6.16
N LYS A 80 5.30 17.94 7.22
CA LYS A 80 4.79 16.56 7.30
C LYS A 80 3.32 16.46 6.89
N GLU A 81 2.51 17.50 7.05
CA GLU A 81 1.06 17.45 6.77
C GLU A 81 0.70 16.97 5.36
N PRO A 82 1.33 17.45 4.27
CA PRO A 82 1.04 16.93 2.92
C PRO A 82 1.29 15.42 2.79
N LYS A 83 2.28 14.88 3.53
CA LYS A 83 2.62 13.45 3.53
C LYS A 83 1.59 12.66 4.33
N LYS A 84 1.21 13.14 5.52
CA LYS A 84 0.16 12.54 6.37
C LYS A 84 -1.18 12.48 5.63
N ARG A 85 -1.55 13.57 4.96
CA ARG A 85 -2.74 13.65 4.10
C ARG A 85 -2.71 12.61 2.97
N LEU A 86 -1.61 12.51 2.23
CA LEU A 86 -1.47 11.50 1.19
C LEU A 86 -1.52 10.06 1.74
N ALA A 87 -0.99 9.81 2.93
CA ALA A 87 -1.11 8.51 3.60
C ALA A 87 -2.56 8.18 3.98
N ARG A 88 -3.35 9.16 4.44
CA ARG A 88 -4.79 9.01 4.69
C ARG A 88 -5.55 8.69 3.40
N VAL A 89 -5.24 9.37 2.30
CA VAL A 89 -5.81 9.07 0.98
C VAL A 89 -5.48 7.64 0.55
N ALA A 90 -4.24 7.19 0.72
CA ALA A 90 -3.82 5.83 0.35
C ALA A 90 -4.52 4.72 1.13
N LYS A 91 -4.98 4.99 2.36
CA LYS A 91 -5.82 4.05 3.14
C LYS A 91 -7.19 3.84 2.48
N LEU A 92 -7.76 4.88 1.85
CA LEU A 92 -9.07 4.85 1.19
C LEU A 92 -8.97 4.42 -0.28
N HIS A 93 -7.88 4.82 -0.95
CA HIS A 93 -7.60 4.54 -2.35
C HIS A 93 -6.23 3.87 -2.46
N PRO A 94 -6.15 2.53 -2.32
CA PRO A 94 -4.87 1.83 -2.32
C PRO A 94 -4.07 2.11 -3.61
N PRO A 95 -2.84 2.60 -3.48
CA PRO A 95 -1.98 2.91 -4.62
C PRO A 95 -1.40 1.63 -5.22
N LEU A 96 -0.75 1.75 -6.37
CA LEU A 96 0.04 0.64 -6.92
C LEU A 96 1.19 0.26 -5.98
N GLU A 97 1.58 -1.01 -5.98
CA GLU A 97 2.53 -1.59 -5.02
C GLU A 97 3.85 -0.81 -4.88
N HIS A 98 4.47 -0.41 -6.00
CA HIS A 98 5.69 0.40 -6.00
C HIS A 98 5.50 1.81 -5.41
N MET A 99 4.28 2.37 -5.42
CA MET A 99 3.96 3.63 -4.74
C MET A 99 3.62 3.39 -3.27
N ALA A 100 2.99 2.25 -2.95
CA ALA A 100 2.65 1.87 -1.60
C ALA A 100 3.89 1.83 -0.70
N GLU A 101 5.03 1.35 -1.20
CA GLU A 101 6.31 1.36 -0.47
C GLU A 101 6.74 2.78 -0.07
N LYS A 102 6.64 3.75 -0.98
CA LYS A 102 6.95 5.15 -0.68
C LYS A 102 5.96 5.76 0.33
N ILE A 103 4.70 5.35 0.27
CA ILE A 103 3.64 5.84 1.15
C ILE A 103 3.67 5.20 2.54
N LYS A 104 4.21 3.98 2.68
CA LYS A 104 4.46 3.37 4.00
C LYS A 104 5.33 4.28 4.87
N LEU A 105 6.34 4.93 4.29
CA LEU A 105 7.15 5.91 5.01
C LEU A 105 6.32 7.09 5.55
N TYR A 106 5.24 7.47 4.87
CA TYR A 106 4.36 8.56 5.33
C TYR A 106 3.36 8.09 6.39
N THR A 107 3.08 6.79 6.42
CA THR A 107 2.24 6.19 7.47
C THR A 107 2.93 6.29 8.83
N TYR A 108 4.27 6.23 8.86
CA TYR A 108 5.06 6.49 10.07
C TYR A 108 4.76 7.86 10.70
N TYR A 109 4.56 8.92 9.91
CA TYR A 109 4.20 10.23 10.47
C TYR A 109 2.81 10.28 11.09
N LEU A 110 1.92 9.34 10.76
CA LEU A 110 0.63 9.21 11.44
C LEU A 110 0.80 8.48 12.78
N GLU A 111 1.71 7.52 12.85
CA GLU A 111 2.00 6.73 14.03
C GLU A 111 2.82 7.53 15.06
N GLU A 112 3.79 8.32 14.61
CA GLU A 112 4.59 9.26 15.44
C GLU A 112 3.69 10.19 16.26
N ASP A 113 2.68 10.79 15.62
CA ASP A 113 1.70 11.66 16.29
C ASP A 113 0.90 10.93 17.40
N GLU A 114 0.60 9.65 17.22
CA GLU A 114 -0.15 8.85 18.20
C GLU A 114 0.74 8.42 19.38
N ASP A 115 2.00 8.10 19.11
CA ASP A 115 2.96 7.67 20.12
C ASP A 115 3.47 8.85 20.96
N ASP A 116 3.73 10.01 20.37
CA ASP A 116 4.08 11.24 21.10
C ASP A 116 2.98 11.64 22.08
N PHE A 117 1.71 11.53 21.66
CA PHE A 117 0.57 11.77 22.54
C PHE A 117 0.53 10.80 23.72
N ARG A 118 0.80 9.51 23.48
CA ARG A 118 0.86 8.49 24.55
C ARG A 118 2.00 8.78 25.53
N ILE A 119 3.19 9.06 25.03
CA ILE A 119 4.37 9.35 25.86
C ILE A 119 4.14 10.58 26.73
N GLY A 120 3.56 11.65 26.17
CA GLY A 120 3.16 12.84 26.92
C GLY A 120 2.16 12.52 28.04
N LEU A 121 1.13 11.72 27.75
CA LEU A 121 0.12 11.33 28.73
C LEU A 121 0.68 10.46 29.87
N TYR A 122 1.53 9.48 29.56
CA TYR A 122 2.18 8.66 30.59
C TYR A 122 3.10 9.46 31.51
N SER A 123 3.75 10.50 31.00
CA SER A 123 4.57 11.41 31.81
C SER A 123 3.72 12.22 32.80
N LEU A 124 2.56 12.71 32.36
CA LEU A 124 1.62 13.43 33.22
C LEU A 124 1.01 12.56 34.33
N ILE A 125 0.64 11.31 34.02
CA ILE A 125 0.04 10.39 35.00
C ILE A 125 1.11 9.81 35.95
N GLY A 126 2.35 9.62 35.49
CA GLY A 126 3.45 9.07 36.30
C GLY A 126 3.92 9.98 37.43
N ASP A 127 3.70 11.29 37.31
CA ASP A 127 4.00 12.28 38.35
C ASP A 127 2.92 12.33 39.45
N GLU A 128 1.69 11.91 39.17
CA GLU A 128 0.57 11.93 40.13
C GLU A 128 0.61 10.75 41.14
N VAL A 129 1.37 9.69 40.85
CA VAL A 129 1.50 8.48 41.71
C VAL A 129 2.69 8.58 42.70
N ARG A 130 3.44 9.68 42.68
CA ARG A 130 4.60 9.93 43.56
C ARG A 130 4.46 11.14 44.50
N GLY A 131 3.24 11.64 44.68
CA GLY A 131 2.88 12.66 45.67
C GLY A 131 2.41 12.08 46.99
#